data_AF-A0A1U7AEI6-F1
#
_entry.id   AF-A0A1U7AEI6-F1
#
_cell.length_a   1.000
_cell.length_b   1.000
_cell.length_c   1.000
_cell.angle_alpha   90.00
_cell.angle_beta   90.00
_cell.angle_gamma   90.00
#
_symmetry.space_group_name_H-M   'P 1'
#
loop_
_entity.id
_entity.type
_entity.pdbx_description
1 polymer ?
#
loop_
_entity_poly.entity_id
_entity_poly.type
_entity_poly.pdbx_seq_one_letter_code
_entity_poly.pdbx_strand_id
1 'polypeptide(L)'
;MAELVHRHDLFLYPEGGRSYSGEFKTLKTGLLQAVLQARRSDMVIVPVGIAYDLVLEDQTLARQRVKRRQRLFTTEVAEMVNFAVGYRTRAFVTFGQPIPLAAVAPESRHDLVALTRRTREAIGRLYKVLPTALVAAALRPSTRRRDLEDRIDQLLDALRHVPANLAVECGRDAVDQATEPLVTRGVIAVDGDRYRVRNRHILRYYARTLDHLLHDRGGSRLTH
;
A
#
# COMPACT_ATOMS: atom_id res chain seq x y z
N MET A 1 -12.86 -18.76 -13.70
CA MET A 1 -12.96 -18.16 -12.35
C MET A 1 -14.25 -18.55 -11.65
N ALA A 2 -15.44 -18.33 -12.22
CA ALA A 2 -16.70 -18.75 -11.60
C ALA A 2 -16.72 -20.24 -11.19
N GLU A 3 -16.22 -21.14 -12.05
CA GLU A 3 -16.11 -22.57 -11.76
C GLU A 3 -15.08 -22.92 -10.67
N LEU A 4 -14.01 -22.14 -10.54
CA LEU A 4 -12.97 -22.31 -9.51
C LEU A 4 -13.48 -21.89 -8.13
N VAL A 5 -14.17 -20.75 -8.06
CA VAL A 5 -14.78 -20.25 -6.82
C VAL A 5 -15.87 -21.21 -6.30
N HIS A 6 -16.52 -21.95 -7.20
CA HIS A 6 -17.52 -22.92 -6.81
C HIS A 6 -16.96 -24.08 -5.97
N ARG A 7 -15.65 -24.36 -6.05
CA ARG A 7 -15.01 -25.52 -5.39
C ARG A 7 -13.92 -25.17 -4.38
N HIS A 8 -13.38 -23.94 -4.38
CA HIS A 8 -12.22 -23.56 -3.57
C HIS A 8 -12.30 -22.12 -3.08
N ASP A 9 -11.73 -21.87 -1.90
CA ASP A 9 -11.40 -20.52 -1.45
C ASP A 9 -10.29 -19.93 -2.32
N LEU A 10 -10.48 -18.69 -2.78
CA LEU A 10 -9.53 -18.02 -3.65
C LEU A 10 -8.92 -16.79 -2.99
N PHE A 11 -7.60 -16.69 -3.03
CA PHE A 11 -6.86 -15.48 -2.69
C PHE A 11 -6.52 -14.72 -3.98
N LEU A 12 -7.02 -13.49 -4.12
CA LEU A 12 -6.95 -12.71 -5.35
C LEU A 12 -6.38 -11.31 -5.11
N TYR A 13 -5.64 -10.80 -6.09
CA TYR A 13 -5.21 -9.40 -6.14
C TYR A 13 -6.08 -8.63 -7.13
N PRO A 14 -7.17 -7.98 -6.69
CA PRO A 14 -8.13 -7.34 -7.58
C PRO A 14 -7.55 -6.17 -8.41
N GLU A 15 -6.39 -5.64 -8.03
CA GLU A 15 -5.63 -4.65 -8.81
C GLU A 15 -4.98 -5.23 -10.08
N GLY A 16 -4.82 -6.56 -10.13
CA GLY A 16 -4.21 -7.26 -11.26
C GLY A 16 -2.69 -7.15 -11.37
N GLY A 17 -1.99 -6.85 -10.27
CA GLY A 17 -0.53 -6.86 -10.18
C GLY A 17 0.00 -5.95 -9.08
N ARG A 18 1.30 -6.04 -8.77
CA ARG A 18 1.97 -5.18 -7.77
C ARG A 18 1.86 -3.70 -8.12
N SER A 19 1.83 -2.84 -7.11
CA SER A 19 1.96 -1.40 -7.31
C SER A 19 3.43 -1.02 -7.45
N TYR A 20 3.81 -0.51 -8.62
CA TYR A 20 5.17 -0.01 -8.90
C TYR A 20 5.35 1.46 -8.50
N SER A 21 4.26 2.16 -8.20
CA SER A 21 4.26 3.56 -7.76
C SER A 21 4.04 3.73 -6.27
N GLY A 22 3.67 2.66 -5.55
CA GLY A 22 3.24 2.69 -4.16
C GLY A 22 1.77 3.04 -3.98
N GLU A 23 1.08 3.47 -5.04
CA GLU A 23 -0.32 3.88 -5.00
C GLU A 23 -1.25 2.65 -4.95
N PHE A 24 -2.30 2.73 -4.13
CA PHE A 24 -3.38 1.75 -4.11
C PHE A 24 -4.23 1.87 -5.39
N LYS A 25 -4.24 0.82 -6.22
CA LYS A 25 -4.81 0.89 -7.57
C LYS A 25 -6.33 0.71 -7.54
N THR A 26 -6.96 1.06 -8.67
CA THR A 26 -8.36 0.73 -8.88
C THR A 26 -8.55 -0.78 -8.99
N LEU A 27 -9.63 -1.28 -8.38
CA LEU A 27 -9.98 -2.68 -8.46
C LEU A 27 -10.59 -2.99 -9.84
N LYS A 28 -10.13 -4.06 -10.48
CA LYS A 28 -10.71 -4.56 -11.73
C LYS A 28 -12.05 -5.21 -11.43
N THR A 29 -13.14 -4.60 -11.89
CA THR A 29 -14.52 -5.07 -11.65
C THR A 29 -14.80 -6.45 -12.23
N GLY A 30 -14.11 -6.85 -13.31
CA GLY A 30 -14.33 -8.15 -13.96
C GLY A 30 -14.07 -9.36 -13.05
N LEU A 31 -13.16 -9.25 -12.07
CA LEU A 31 -12.93 -10.32 -11.09
C LEU A 31 -14.11 -10.44 -10.13
N LEU A 32 -14.62 -9.31 -9.62
CA LEU A 32 -15.78 -9.28 -8.73
C LEU A 32 -17.05 -9.75 -9.45
N GLN A 33 -17.22 -9.38 -10.72
CA GLN A 33 -18.32 -9.86 -11.55
C GLN A 33 -18.27 -11.39 -11.73
N ALA A 34 -17.09 -11.95 -12.01
CA ALA A 34 -16.92 -13.40 -12.14
C ALA A 34 -17.21 -14.16 -10.83
N VAL A 35 -16.90 -13.55 -9.68
CA VAL A 35 -17.24 -14.08 -8.35
C VAL A 35 -18.77 -14.08 -8.13
N LEU A 36 -19.46 -12.99 -8.47
CA LEU A 36 -20.93 -12.91 -8.37
C LEU A 36 -21.65 -13.87 -9.34
N GLN A 37 -21.08 -14.13 -10.52
CA GLN A 37 -21.62 -15.07 -11.50
C GLN A 37 -21.58 -16.54 -11.04
N ALA A 38 -20.82 -16.87 -9.99
CA ALA A 38 -20.86 -18.21 -9.40
C ALA A 38 -22.19 -18.51 -8.67
N ARG A 39 -23.04 -17.49 -8.43
CA ARG A 39 -24.41 -17.58 -7.89
C ARG A 39 -24.55 -18.44 -6.61
N ARG A 40 -23.53 -18.44 -5.76
CA ARG A 40 -23.59 -19.05 -4.43
C ARG A 40 -23.95 -18.01 -3.38
N SER A 41 -24.92 -18.33 -2.52
CA SER A 41 -25.45 -17.43 -1.49
C SER A 41 -24.59 -17.36 -0.23
N ASP A 42 -23.71 -18.34 -0.02
CA ASP A 42 -22.81 -18.46 1.14
C ASP A 42 -21.45 -17.76 0.93
N MET A 43 -21.31 -17.01 -0.16
CA MET A 43 -20.05 -16.36 -0.49
C MET A 43 -19.85 -15.05 0.28
N VAL A 44 -18.61 -14.87 0.74
CA VAL A 44 -18.14 -13.64 1.36
C VAL A 44 -16.84 -13.20 0.70
N ILE A 45 -16.61 -11.90 0.62
CA ILE A 45 -15.29 -11.34 0.35
C ILE A 45 -14.66 -11.01 1.69
N VAL A 46 -13.49 -11.58 1.99
CA VAL A 46 -12.68 -11.19 3.15
C VAL A 46 -11.64 -10.17 2.68
N PRO A 47 -11.77 -8.88 3.03
CA PRO A 47 -10.79 -7.87 2.66
C PRO A 47 -9.47 -8.13 3.40
N VAL A 48 -8.34 -8.02 2.71
CA VAL A 48 -7.01 -8.22 3.31
C VAL A 48 -6.11 -7.05 2.94
N GLY A 49 -5.56 -6.38 3.95
CA GLY A 49 -4.51 -5.38 3.79
C GLY A 49 -3.15 -6.01 4.07
N ILE A 50 -2.20 -5.84 3.15
CA ILE A 50 -0.81 -6.29 3.33
C ILE A 50 0.10 -5.08 3.20
N ALA A 51 0.84 -4.79 4.27
CA ALA A 51 1.88 -3.77 4.30
C ALA A 51 3.23 -4.42 4.56
N TYR A 52 4.26 -3.94 3.88
CA TYR A 52 5.63 -4.38 4.07
C TYR A 52 6.43 -3.21 4.61
N ASP A 53 7.25 -3.43 5.63
CA ASP A 53 8.09 -2.36 6.18
C ASP A 53 8.91 -1.69 5.10
N LEU A 54 9.60 -2.50 4.31
CA LEU A 54 10.42 -2.08 3.18
C LEU A 54 10.33 -3.16 2.10
N VAL A 55 9.98 -2.77 0.88
CA VAL A 55 9.84 -3.66 -0.28
C VAL A 55 11.21 -3.80 -0.94
N LEU A 56 11.62 -5.05 -1.17
CA LEU A 56 12.90 -5.50 -1.76
C LEU A 56 13.08 -5.17 -3.25
N GLU A 57 12.43 -4.12 -3.72
CA GLU A 57 12.48 -3.61 -5.08
C GLU A 57 13.42 -2.37 -5.19
N ASP A 58 14.33 -2.26 -4.20
CA ASP A 58 15.10 -1.08 -3.77
C ASP A 58 16.05 -0.47 -4.83
N GLN A 59 16.25 -1.09 -5.99
CA GLN A 59 17.02 -0.49 -7.10
C GLN A 59 16.43 -0.72 -8.50
N THR A 60 15.54 -1.70 -8.65
CA THR A 60 15.02 -2.12 -9.97
C THR A 60 13.81 -1.31 -10.41
N LEU A 61 12.91 -0.93 -9.49
CA LEU A 61 11.63 -0.34 -9.87
C LEU A 61 11.65 1.16 -10.15
N ALA A 62 12.50 1.93 -9.45
CA ALA A 62 12.67 3.36 -9.75
C ALA A 62 13.14 3.61 -11.20
N ARG A 63 13.85 2.64 -11.79
CA ARG A 63 14.32 2.66 -13.18
C ARG A 63 13.28 2.21 -14.20
N GLN A 64 12.20 1.52 -13.79
CA GLN A 64 11.16 1.04 -14.71
C GLN A 64 10.27 2.15 -15.27
N ARG A 65 10.23 3.34 -14.66
CA ARG A 65 9.49 4.50 -15.21
C ARG A 65 10.09 5.02 -16.53
N VAL A 66 11.28 4.54 -16.92
CA VAL A 66 12.01 4.97 -18.14
C VAL A 66 12.01 3.90 -19.26
N LYS A 67 11.71 2.63 -18.98
CA LYS A 67 11.69 1.58 -20.03
C LYS A 67 10.53 0.60 -19.85
N ARG A 68 9.68 0.57 -20.87
CA ARG A 68 8.50 -0.30 -21.10
C ARG A 68 8.86 -1.79 -21.24
N ARG A 69 9.72 -2.34 -20.37
CA ARG A 69 10.22 -3.72 -20.48
C ARG A 69 10.12 -4.41 -19.11
N GLN A 70 9.12 -5.27 -18.94
CA GLN A 70 9.08 -6.23 -17.83
C GLN A 70 10.30 -7.15 -17.97
N ARG A 71 11.21 -7.12 -16.99
CA ARG A 71 12.30 -8.11 -16.90
C ARG A 71 11.78 -9.40 -16.27
N LEU A 72 12.42 -10.52 -16.59
CA LEU A 72 12.09 -11.83 -16.04
C LEU A 72 12.46 -11.90 -14.55
N PHE A 73 11.57 -12.54 -13.78
CA PHE A 73 11.61 -12.80 -12.33
C PHE A 73 12.96 -13.35 -11.82
N THR A 74 13.74 -14.03 -12.67
CA THR A 74 15.02 -14.67 -12.30
C THR A 74 16.15 -13.67 -12.00
N THR A 75 16.13 -12.48 -12.61
CA THR A 75 17.16 -11.46 -12.34
C THR A 75 16.92 -10.75 -11.00
N GLU A 76 15.66 -10.63 -10.57
CA GLU A 76 15.27 -10.04 -9.28
C GLU A 76 15.68 -10.94 -8.10
N VAL A 77 15.61 -12.27 -8.27
CA VAL A 77 16.01 -13.26 -7.25
C VAL A 77 17.53 -13.28 -7.05
N ALA A 78 18.33 -13.12 -8.11
CA ALA A 78 19.80 -13.11 -7.99
C ALA A 78 20.32 -11.86 -7.25
N GLU A 79 19.71 -10.69 -7.49
CA GLU A 79 19.99 -9.49 -6.70
C GLU A 79 19.48 -9.63 -5.26
N MET A 80 18.36 -10.31 -5.05
CA MET A 80 17.82 -10.64 -3.71
C MET A 80 18.84 -11.39 -2.85
N VAL A 81 19.60 -12.34 -3.44
CA VAL A 81 20.64 -13.10 -2.73
C VAL A 81 21.85 -12.24 -2.34
N ASN A 82 22.27 -11.31 -3.20
CA ASN A 82 23.39 -10.41 -2.92
C ASN A 82 23.10 -9.41 -1.79
N PHE A 83 21.82 -9.07 -1.55
CA PHE A 83 21.41 -8.23 -0.43
C PHE A 83 20.89 -9.04 0.77
N ALA A 84 20.60 -10.33 0.64
CA ALA A 84 19.90 -11.13 1.67
C ALA A 84 20.66 -11.38 2.98
N VAL A 85 21.99 -11.22 3.03
CA VAL A 85 22.76 -11.52 4.25
C VAL A 85 22.51 -10.41 5.29
N GLY A 86 21.66 -10.71 6.29
CA GLY A 86 21.28 -9.78 7.37
C GLY A 86 19.90 -9.10 7.19
N TYR A 87 19.14 -9.42 6.14
CA TYR A 87 17.85 -8.79 5.86
C TYR A 87 16.73 -9.32 6.77
N ARG A 88 16.22 -8.47 7.66
CA ARG A 88 14.92 -8.67 8.32
C ARG A 88 13.87 -7.79 7.63
N THR A 89 12.87 -8.41 7.02
CA THR A 89 11.66 -7.72 6.54
C THR A 89 10.45 -8.19 7.35
N ARG A 90 9.53 -7.27 7.63
CA ARG A 90 8.27 -7.58 8.30
C ARG A 90 7.13 -7.34 7.33
N ALA A 91 6.24 -8.32 7.25
CA ALA A 91 4.96 -8.19 6.58
C ALA A 91 3.86 -8.10 7.63
N PHE A 92 3.01 -7.10 7.50
CA PHE A 92 1.83 -6.91 8.33
C PHE A 92 0.61 -7.28 7.50
N VAL A 93 -0.10 -8.32 7.93
CA VAL A 93 -1.32 -8.80 7.29
C VAL A 93 -2.48 -8.50 8.21
N THR A 94 -3.44 -7.71 7.72
CA THR A 94 -4.65 -7.35 8.48
C THR A 94 -5.88 -7.86 7.74
N PHE A 95 -6.67 -8.69 8.40
CA PHE A 95 -7.93 -9.21 7.88
C PHE A 95 -9.09 -8.31 8.30
N GLY A 96 -9.97 -8.00 7.36
CA GLY A 96 -11.17 -7.20 7.59
C GLY A 96 -12.41 -8.02 7.87
N GLN A 97 -13.49 -7.31 8.17
CA GLN A 97 -14.82 -7.90 8.30
C GLN A 97 -15.27 -8.49 6.95
N PRO A 98 -15.76 -9.74 6.93
CA PRO A 98 -16.31 -10.34 5.73
C PRO A 98 -17.45 -9.49 5.14
N ILE A 99 -17.48 -9.36 3.82
CA ILE A 99 -18.53 -8.67 3.07
C ILE A 99 -19.42 -9.74 2.43
N PRO A 100 -20.65 -9.95 2.93
CA PRO A 100 -21.58 -10.91 2.35
C PRO A 100 -22.01 -10.52 0.94
N LEU A 101 -22.09 -11.50 0.04
CA LEU A 101 -22.51 -11.30 -1.34
C LEU A 101 -23.98 -11.64 -1.61
N ALA A 102 -24.69 -12.21 -0.64
CA ALA A 102 -26.07 -12.66 -0.79
C ALA A 102 -27.05 -11.57 -1.27
N ALA A 103 -26.81 -10.31 -0.90
CA ALA A 103 -27.66 -9.17 -1.27
C ALA A 103 -27.22 -8.46 -2.56
N VAL A 104 -26.18 -8.94 -3.25
CA VAL A 104 -25.62 -8.28 -4.45
C VAL A 104 -26.16 -8.96 -5.70
N ALA A 105 -26.97 -8.25 -6.49
CA ALA A 105 -27.49 -8.79 -7.74
C ALA A 105 -26.38 -8.84 -8.82
N PRO A 106 -26.07 -10.01 -9.42
CA PRO A 106 -24.96 -10.14 -10.38
C PRO A 106 -25.10 -9.28 -11.63
N GLU A 107 -26.33 -9.02 -12.08
CA GLU A 107 -26.62 -8.23 -13.29
C GLU A 107 -26.75 -6.72 -12.99
N SER A 108 -26.79 -6.35 -11.71
CA SER A 108 -26.92 -4.94 -11.30
C SER A 108 -25.57 -4.24 -11.37
N ARG A 109 -25.40 -3.40 -12.40
CA ARG A 109 -24.21 -2.55 -12.53
C ARG A 109 -24.03 -1.64 -11.31
N HIS A 110 -25.13 -1.15 -10.75
CA HIS A 110 -25.12 -0.31 -9.54
C HIS A 110 -24.51 -1.08 -8.36
N ASP A 111 -24.97 -2.31 -8.11
CA ASP A 111 -24.52 -3.09 -6.95
C ASP A 111 -23.08 -3.54 -7.12
N LEU A 112 -22.65 -3.85 -8.36
CA LEU A 112 -21.25 -4.15 -8.65
C LEU A 112 -20.33 -2.95 -8.35
N VAL A 113 -20.74 -1.73 -8.73
CA VAL A 113 -19.99 -0.51 -8.42
C VAL A 113 -19.95 -0.26 -6.90
N ALA A 114 -21.09 -0.41 -6.21
CA ALA A 114 -21.16 -0.26 -4.76
C ALA A 114 -20.28 -1.28 -4.03
N LEU A 115 -20.31 -2.56 -4.44
CA LEU A 115 -19.46 -3.62 -3.90
C LEU A 115 -17.98 -3.33 -4.16
N THR A 116 -17.63 -2.89 -5.37
CA THR A 116 -16.25 -2.54 -5.72
C THR A 116 -15.72 -1.41 -4.84
N ARG A 117 -16.52 -0.35 -4.67
CA ARG A 117 -16.17 0.78 -3.78
C ARG A 117 -16.02 0.32 -2.34
N ARG A 118 -17.02 -0.40 -1.80
CA ARG A 118 -17.00 -0.92 -0.42
C ARG A 118 -15.78 -1.82 -0.16
N THR A 119 -15.46 -2.69 -1.12
CA THR A 119 -14.30 -3.59 -1.04
C THR A 119 -12.99 -2.79 -1.06
N ARG A 120 -12.88 -1.80 -1.96
CA ARG A 120 -11.72 -0.91 -2.03
C ARG A 120 -11.51 -0.13 -0.74
N GLU A 121 -12.57 0.49 -0.22
CA GLU A 121 -12.52 1.25 1.05
C GLU A 121 -12.13 0.35 2.23
N ALA A 122 -12.70 -0.86 2.30
CA ALA A 122 -12.36 -1.83 3.34
C ALA A 122 -10.88 -2.23 3.29
N ILE A 123 -10.36 -2.60 2.11
CA ILE A 123 -8.94 -2.94 1.93
C ILE A 123 -8.04 -1.74 2.27
N GLY A 124 -8.41 -0.55 1.79
CA GLY A 124 -7.64 0.67 2.01
C GLY A 124 -7.44 0.98 3.49
N ARG A 125 -8.49 0.85 4.31
CA ARG A 125 -8.44 1.08 5.76
C ARG A 125 -7.64 0.02 6.54
N LEU A 126 -7.54 -1.20 6.01
CA LEU A 126 -6.75 -2.27 6.64
C LEU A 126 -5.25 -2.06 6.47
N TYR A 127 -4.83 -1.29 5.46
CA TYR A 127 -3.42 -1.02 5.20
C TYR A 127 -2.75 -0.42 6.44
N LYS A 128 -1.70 -1.09 6.93
CA LYS A 128 -0.93 -0.61 8.09
C LYS A 128 -0.12 0.60 7.67
N VAL A 129 -0.36 1.74 8.32
CA VAL A 129 0.43 2.96 8.15
C VAL A 129 1.72 2.79 8.93
N LEU A 130 2.82 2.61 8.21
CA LEU A 130 4.12 2.28 8.78
C LEU A 130 4.97 3.54 9.05
N PRO A 131 5.90 3.49 10.01
CA PRO A 131 6.82 4.60 10.30
C PRO A 131 7.60 5.08 9.07
N THR A 132 8.04 4.14 8.22
CA THR A 132 8.77 4.43 6.98
C THR A 132 7.93 5.24 5.99
N ALA A 133 6.65 4.92 5.86
CA ALA A 133 5.70 5.64 5.01
C ALA A 133 5.41 7.06 5.55
N LEU A 134 5.28 7.21 6.87
CA LEU A 134 5.08 8.51 7.52
C LEU A 134 6.27 9.43 7.32
N VAL A 135 7.49 8.96 7.61
CA VAL A 135 8.72 9.73 7.34
C VAL A 135 8.82 10.07 5.86
N ALA A 136 8.52 9.12 4.97
CA ALA A 136 8.58 9.34 3.55
C ALA A 136 7.59 10.41 3.04
N ALA A 137 6.38 10.46 3.62
CA ALA A 137 5.37 11.46 3.31
C ALA A 137 5.71 12.86 3.87
N ALA A 138 6.36 12.94 5.04
CA ALA A 138 6.66 14.20 5.71
C ALA A 138 8.01 14.83 5.34
N LEU A 139 8.99 14.02 4.91
CA LEU A 139 10.37 14.46 4.71
C LEU A 139 10.54 15.32 3.45
N ARG A 140 10.98 16.57 3.65
CA ARG A 140 11.46 17.48 2.59
C ARG A 140 12.95 17.24 2.29
N PRO A 141 13.54 17.81 1.21
CA PRO A 141 14.92 17.52 0.81
C PRO A 141 15.97 17.58 1.95
N SER A 142 15.77 18.49 2.90
CA SER A 142 16.55 18.62 4.14
C SER A 142 15.65 19.19 5.23
N THR A 143 15.49 18.49 6.35
CA THR A 143 14.57 18.87 7.46
C THR A 143 15.26 18.60 8.80
N ARG A 144 15.04 19.45 9.82
CA ARG A 144 15.47 19.14 11.20
C ARG A 144 14.58 18.07 11.81
N ARG A 145 15.07 17.31 12.80
CA ARG A 145 14.32 16.22 13.42
C ARG A 145 12.97 16.71 13.96
N ARG A 146 12.98 17.81 14.71
CA ARG A 146 11.76 18.39 15.30
C ARG A 146 10.72 18.80 14.25
N ASP A 147 11.13 19.49 13.18
CA ASP A 147 10.23 19.87 12.09
C ASP A 147 9.64 18.65 11.35
N LEU A 148 10.37 17.52 11.33
CA LEU A 148 9.91 16.26 10.75
C LEU A 148 8.89 15.58 11.67
N GLU A 149 9.17 15.50 12.97
CA GLU A 149 8.25 14.98 13.99
C GLU A 149 6.91 15.75 13.96
N ASP A 150 6.95 17.08 14.00
CA ASP A 150 5.77 17.94 13.99
C ASP A 150 4.89 17.72 12.74
N ARG A 151 5.51 17.51 11.57
CA ARG A 151 4.78 17.20 10.33
C ARG A 151 4.17 15.80 10.35
N ILE A 152 4.84 14.84 10.98
CA ILE A 152 4.29 13.49 11.10
C ILE A 152 3.11 13.51 12.06
N ASP A 153 3.17 14.27 13.16
CA ASP A 153 2.02 14.44 14.05
C ASP A 153 0.81 15.02 13.32
N GLN A 154 1.01 16.02 12.46
CA GLN A 154 -0.05 16.54 11.59
C GLN A 154 -0.64 15.48 10.64
N LEU A 155 0.20 14.60 10.08
CA LEU A 155 -0.26 13.48 9.25
C LEU A 155 -1.04 12.45 10.08
N LEU A 156 -0.57 12.12 11.28
CA LEU A 156 -1.24 11.19 12.18
C LEU A 156 -2.63 11.72 12.58
N ASP A 157 -2.75 13.01 12.85
CA ASP A 157 -4.04 13.66 13.12
C ASP A 157 -5.00 13.54 11.94
N ALA A 158 -4.53 13.78 10.71
CA ALA A 158 -5.33 13.58 9.52
C ALA A 158 -5.77 12.11 9.34
N LEU A 159 -4.86 11.17 9.61
CA LEU A 159 -5.13 9.73 9.47
C LEU A 159 -6.08 9.18 10.55
N ARG A 160 -6.11 9.79 11.74
CA ARG A 160 -7.08 9.47 12.80
C ARG A 160 -8.52 9.78 12.38
N HIS A 161 -8.74 10.75 11.48
CA HIS A 161 -10.06 11.04 10.94
C HIS A 161 -10.59 10.00 9.93
N VAL A 162 -9.73 9.14 9.38
CA VAL A 162 -10.09 8.11 8.38
C VAL A 162 -9.91 6.68 8.92
N PRO A 163 -10.25 6.48 10.21
CA PRO A 163 -9.75 5.42 11.11
C PRO A 163 -8.66 4.51 10.52
N ALA A 164 -7.49 5.10 10.22
CA ALA A 164 -6.38 4.35 9.65
C ALA A 164 -5.75 3.37 10.65
N ASN A 165 -5.21 2.26 10.16
CA ASN A 165 -4.47 1.29 10.97
C ASN A 165 -3.04 1.81 11.23
N LEU A 166 -2.84 2.62 12.27
CA LEU A 166 -1.56 3.26 12.59
C LEU A 166 -0.58 2.32 13.30
N ALA A 167 0.70 2.33 12.94
CA ALA A 167 1.75 1.57 13.63
C ALA A 167 2.38 2.30 14.82
N VAL A 168 2.21 3.63 14.89
CA VAL A 168 2.81 4.52 15.88
C VAL A 168 1.82 5.64 16.23
N GLU A 169 1.97 6.20 17.43
CA GLU A 169 1.06 7.23 17.95
C GLU A 169 1.61 8.65 17.85
N CYS A 170 2.91 8.83 17.62
CA CYS A 170 3.51 10.15 17.50
C CYS A 170 4.66 10.20 16.48
N GLY A 171 4.99 11.41 16.05
CA GLY A 171 6.05 11.70 15.10
C GLY A 171 7.42 11.27 15.60
N ARG A 172 7.68 11.38 16.92
CA ARG A 172 8.91 10.90 17.54
C ARG A 172 9.11 9.41 17.33
N ASP A 173 8.10 8.59 17.66
CA ASP A 173 8.17 7.13 17.46
C ASP A 173 8.33 6.77 15.99
N ALA A 174 7.64 7.51 15.10
CA ALA A 174 7.76 7.31 13.67
C ALA A 174 9.21 7.55 13.18
N VAL A 175 9.84 8.64 13.61
CA VAL A 175 11.22 8.96 13.26
C VAL A 175 12.18 7.94 13.86
N ASP A 176 12.03 7.60 15.15
CA ASP A 176 12.91 6.68 15.85
C ASP A 176 12.88 5.28 15.20
N GLN A 177 11.70 4.77 14.87
CA GLN A 177 11.55 3.44 14.26
C GLN A 177 11.93 3.41 12.76
N ALA A 178 11.79 4.52 12.02
CA ALA A 178 12.07 4.56 10.58
C ALA A 178 13.51 4.96 10.23
N THR A 179 14.24 5.60 11.15
CA THR A 179 15.57 6.17 10.87
C THR A 179 16.56 5.10 10.43
N GLU A 180 16.85 4.10 11.28
CA GLU A 180 17.82 3.05 10.96
C GLU A 180 17.44 2.30 9.68
N PRO A 181 16.18 1.82 9.48
CA PRO A 181 15.83 1.10 8.26
C PRO A 181 16.01 1.91 6.96
N LEU A 182 15.74 3.22 6.98
CA LEU A 182 15.89 4.10 5.83
C LEU A 182 17.34 4.54 5.58
N VAL A 183 18.16 4.68 6.63
CA VAL A 183 19.60 5.01 6.52
C VAL A 183 20.37 3.81 5.97
N THR A 184 20.16 2.62 6.53
CA THR A 184 20.83 1.38 6.09
C THR A 184 20.61 1.08 4.60
N ARG A 185 19.48 1.55 4.05
CA ARG A 185 19.13 1.40 2.62
C ARG A 185 19.52 2.59 1.74
N GLY A 186 20.17 3.61 2.31
CA GLY A 186 20.57 4.80 1.58
C GLY A 186 19.39 5.62 1.03
N VAL A 187 18.21 5.52 1.65
CA VAL A 187 17.03 6.32 1.28
C VAL A 187 17.16 7.74 1.84
N ILE A 188 17.67 7.84 3.06
CA ILE A 188 17.95 9.09 3.76
C ILE A 188 19.37 9.08 4.32
N ALA A 189 19.87 10.24 4.72
CA ALA A 189 21.06 10.38 5.54
C ALA A 189 20.76 11.30 6.72
N VAL A 190 21.35 10.99 7.87
CA VAL A 190 21.25 11.79 9.09
C VAL A 190 22.61 12.39 9.40
N ASP A 191 22.62 13.69 9.69
CA ASP A 191 23.81 14.48 10.01
C ASP A 191 23.47 15.37 11.22
N GLY A 192 23.88 14.93 12.41
CA GLY A 192 23.40 15.47 13.68
C GLY A 192 21.86 15.42 13.74
N ASP A 193 21.24 16.60 13.89
CA ASP A 193 19.79 16.76 13.96
C ASP A 193 19.09 16.85 12.59
N ARG A 194 19.81 16.66 11.47
CA ARG A 194 19.29 16.94 10.13
C ARG A 194 19.12 15.68 9.30
N TYR A 195 17.91 15.51 8.77
CA TYR A 195 17.50 14.43 7.88
C TYR A 195 17.51 14.92 6.43
N ARG A 196 18.26 14.24 5.56
CA ARG A 196 18.41 14.57 4.13
C ARG A 196 17.97 13.42 3.24
N VAL A 197 17.29 13.75 2.15
CA VAL A 197 16.87 12.76 1.15
C VAL A 197 18.06 12.33 0.31
N ARG A 198 18.27 11.01 0.20
CA ARG A 198 19.27 10.40 -0.70
C ARG A 198 18.62 9.75 -1.91
N ASN A 199 17.49 9.06 -1.71
CA ASN A 199 16.74 8.42 -2.78
C ASN A 199 15.29 8.91 -2.84
N ARG A 200 15.05 9.95 -3.64
CA ARG A 200 13.71 10.53 -3.84
C ARG A 200 12.68 9.57 -4.45
N HIS A 201 13.14 8.56 -5.18
CA HIS A 201 12.23 7.65 -5.88
C HIS A 201 11.58 6.67 -4.90
N ILE A 202 12.40 6.12 -4.00
CA ILE A 202 11.95 5.22 -2.94
C ILE A 202 11.12 5.98 -1.90
N LEU A 203 11.56 7.19 -1.52
CA LEU A 203 10.79 8.05 -0.63
C LEU A 203 9.39 8.33 -1.21
N ARG A 204 9.31 8.66 -2.51
CA ARG A 204 8.02 8.88 -3.16
C ARG A 204 7.16 7.62 -3.21
N TYR A 205 7.76 6.45 -3.42
CA TYR A 205 7.04 5.18 -3.40
C TYR A 205 6.38 4.96 -2.03
N TYR A 206 7.15 5.05 -0.94
CA TYR A 206 6.63 4.87 0.41
C TYR A 206 5.59 5.93 0.79
N ALA A 207 5.80 7.20 0.41
CA ALA A 207 4.82 8.25 0.65
C ALA A 207 3.45 7.95 0.00
N ARG A 208 3.47 7.43 -1.24
CA ARG A 208 2.26 7.13 -2.02
C ARG A 208 1.44 5.96 -1.48
N THR A 209 2.03 5.14 -0.62
CA THR A 209 1.27 4.09 0.09
C THR A 209 0.22 4.64 1.04
N LEU A 210 0.29 5.94 1.37
CA LEU A 210 -0.69 6.64 2.21
C LEU A 210 -1.68 7.48 1.40
N ASP A 211 -1.53 7.60 0.07
CA ASP A 211 -2.34 8.51 -0.74
C ASP A 211 -3.83 8.19 -0.65
N HIS A 212 -4.21 6.91 -0.63
CA HIS A 212 -5.61 6.48 -0.51
C HIS A 212 -6.21 6.71 0.87
N LEU A 213 -5.41 7.04 1.88
CA LEU A 213 -5.90 7.44 3.21
C LEU A 213 -5.94 8.96 3.35
N LEU A 214 -4.98 9.66 2.75
CA LEU A 214 -4.84 11.11 2.86
C LEU A 214 -5.68 11.90 1.85
N HIS A 215 -5.97 11.33 0.67
CA HIS A 215 -6.62 12.05 -0.44
C HIS A 215 -8.02 11.53 -0.79
N ASP A 216 -8.57 10.54 -0.09
CA ASP A 216 -9.86 9.92 -0.47
C ASP A 216 -11.09 10.73 -0.01
N ARG A 217 -11.00 12.07 -0.07
CA ARG A 217 -12.16 12.97 -0.14
C ARG A 217 -12.33 13.45 -1.58
N GLY A 218 -13.11 12.65 -2.34
CA GLY A 218 -13.89 13.04 -3.52
C GLY A 218 -13.35 14.15 -4.43
N GLY A 219 -12.74 13.76 -5.55
CA GLY A 219 -12.41 14.69 -6.62
C GLY A 219 -12.03 13.97 -7.89
N SER A 220 -13.02 13.77 -8.75
CA SER A 220 -12.90 13.36 -10.15
C SER A 220 -11.61 13.86 -10.82
N ARG A 221 -10.68 12.97 -11.14
CA ARG A 221 -9.73 13.20 -12.23
C ARG A 221 -10.41 12.79 -13.54
N LEU A 222 -11.38 13.60 -13.95
CA LEU A 222 -11.71 13.73 -15.37
C LEU A 222 -10.48 14.37 -16.02
N THR A 223 -9.81 13.55 -16.81
CA THR A 223 -8.75 13.93 -17.75
C THR A 223 -9.25 15.02 -18.70
N HIS A 224 -8.50 16.13 -18.76
CA HIS A 224 -8.30 16.87 -20.00
C HIS A 224 -7.31 16.10 -20.89
#